data_AF-A0A368YZ94-F1
#
_entry.id   AF-A0A368YZ94-F1
#
_cell.length_a   1.000
_cell.length_b   1.000
_cell.length_c   1.000
_cell.angle_alpha   90.00
_cell.angle_beta   90.00
_cell.angle_gamma   90.00
#
_symmetry.space_group_name_H-M   'P 1'
#
loop_
_entity.id
_entity.type
_entity.pdbx_description
1 polymer ?
#
loop_
_entity_poly.entity_id
_entity_poly.type
_entity_poly.pdbx_seq_one_letter_code
_entity_poly.pdbx_strand_id
1 'polypeptide(L)'
;MVAEHDRLFGKNKEVLNPYHYLSVIRKKARAYEQAKVIQDWNLPEIYTEYHRLIQAHLGSKSKGTREFIDILRLTEEYSVPTIARILKELDQKNRYSYQDVLSVLRYQTQCTTGTQYLADDILKELNIEHIHTTHLPLSEYDSLLVKGGEING
;
A
#
# COMPACT_ATOMS: atom_id res chain seq x y z
N MET A 1 16.71 -17.65 2.42
CA MET A 1 17.83 -16.73 2.74
C MET A 1 17.34 -15.80 3.81
N VAL A 2 17.89 -15.93 5.01
CA VAL A 2 17.54 -15.14 6.20
C VAL A 2 18.17 -13.77 6.04
N ALA A 3 17.35 -12.72 5.96
CA ALA A 3 17.83 -11.35 5.99
C ALA A 3 18.25 -11.03 7.44
N GLU A 4 19.51 -11.30 7.77
CA GLU A 4 20.13 -10.77 8.98
C GLU A 4 20.06 -9.25 8.95
N HIS A 5 19.27 -8.66 9.85
CA HIS A 5 19.43 -7.27 10.25
C HIS A 5 19.49 -7.22 11.78
N ASP A 6 20.44 -7.95 12.36
CA ASP A 6 20.67 -7.99 13.80
C ASP A 6 21.69 -6.92 14.25
N ARG A 7 21.77 -5.80 13.53
CA ARG A 7 22.88 -4.85 13.74
C ARG A 7 22.54 -3.40 13.48
N LEU A 8 21.52 -2.89 14.15
CA LEU A 8 21.24 -1.48 14.47
C LEU A 8 20.14 -1.62 15.52
N PHE A 9 20.39 -1.56 16.82
CA PHE A 9 20.06 -0.39 17.66
C PHE A 9 20.64 -0.59 19.08
N GLY A 10 21.80 -1.25 19.19
CA GLY A 10 22.42 -1.55 20.47
C GLY A 10 23.61 -0.65 20.75
N LYS A 11 23.41 0.42 21.53
CA LYS A 11 24.41 0.87 22.52
C LYS A 11 23.79 1.83 23.55
N ASN A 12 23.66 1.26 24.76
CA ASN A 12 23.35 1.86 26.06
C ASN A 12 21.88 2.13 26.44
N LYS A 13 21.40 1.22 27.30
CA LYS A 13 20.42 1.37 28.39
C LYS A 13 18.99 1.74 27.98
N GLU A 14 18.10 0.77 28.20
CA GLU A 14 16.66 0.77 27.89
C GLU A 14 16.38 0.69 26.38
N VAL A 15 16.25 -0.55 25.88
CA VAL A 15 15.89 -0.85 24.49
C VAL A 15 14.43 -0.44 24.25
N LEU A 16 14.18 0.86 24.10
CA LEU A 16 12.89 1.36 23.66
C LEU A 16 12.86 1.21 22.14
N ASN A 17 12.01 0.29 21.66
CA ASN A 17 11.81 0.01 20.25
C ASN A 17 11.53 1.34 19.48
N PRO A 18 12.31 1.70 18.44
CA PRO A 18 12.12 2.93 17.67
C PRO A 18 10.69 3.07 17.09
N TYR A 19 10.03 1.96 16.78
CA TYR A 19 8.63 1.92 16.32
C TYR A 19 7.66 2.53 17.34
N HIS A 20 7.95 2.44 18.64
CA HIS A 20 7.12 3.01 19.69
C HIS A 20 7.03 4.55 19.58
N TYR A 21 8.14 5.19 19.23
CA TYR A 21 8.21 6.64 19.07
C TYR A 21 7.47 7.16 17.85
N LEU A 22 7.25 6.34 16.82
CA LEU A 22 6.49 6.74 15.63
C LEU A 22 5.07 7.20 15.99
N SER A 23 4.46 6.64 17.04
CA SER A 23 3.16 7.09 17.55
C SER A 23 3.16 8.52 18.07
N VAL A 24 4.22 8.89 18.80
CA VAL A 24 4.41 10.22 19.37
C VAL A 24 4.78 11.22 18.28
N ILE A 25 5.69 10.83 17.38
CA ILE A 25 6.15 11.68 16.27
C ILE A 25 5.00 11.93 15.28
N ARG A 26 4.10 10.96 15.05
CA ARG A 26 2.92 11.16 14.19
C ARG A 26 1.99 12.26 14.71
N LYS A 27 1.79 12.33 16.03
CA LYS A 27 0.99 13.39 16.67
C LYS A 27 1.66 14.76 16.47
N LYS A 28 2.99 14.82 16.55
CA LYS A 28 3.81 16.02 16.35
C LYS A 28 4.69 15.90 15.10
N ALA A 29 4.08 15.82 13.92
CA ALA A 29 4.81 15.63 12.66
C ALA A 29 5.94 16.65 12.39
N ARG A 30 5.85 17.87 12.95
CA ARG A 30 6.91 18.89 12.88
C ARG A 30 8.20 18.50 13.61
N ALA A 31 8.13 17.57 14.56
CA ALA A 31 9.27 17.05 15.30
C ALA A 31 9.98 15.90 14.58
N TYR A 32 9.47 15.45 13.42
CA TYR A 32 10.03 14.32 12.68
C TYR A 32 11.49 14.55 12.29
N GLU A 33 11.81 15.68 11.66
CA GLU A 33 13.18 16.01 11.24
C GLU A 33 14.14 16.19 12.43
N GLN A 34 13.60 16.53 13.61
CA GLN A 34 14.36 16.80 14.84
C GLN A 34 14.50 15.56 15.72
N ALA A 35 13.79 14.47 15.40
CA ALA A 35 13.77 13.28 16.23
C ALA A 35 15.09 12.51 16.05
N LYS A 36 15.92 12.47 17.09
CA LYS A 36 17.18 11.70 17.09
C LYS A 36 16.98 10.24 16.68
N VAL A 37 15.90 9.61 17.16
CA VAL A 37 15.54 8.23 16.77
C VAL A 37 15.30 8.04 15.27
N ILE A 38 14.93 9.09 14.53
CA ILE A 38 14.82 9.06 13.07
C ILE A 38 16.19 9.32 12.42
N GLN A 39 16.99 10.25 12.96
CA GLN A 39 18.32 10.58 12.43
C GLN A 39 19.32 9.42 12.61
N ASP A 40 19.24 8.71 13.72
CA ASP A 40 20.05 7.52 14.02
C ASP A 40 19.51 6.26 13.32
N TRP A 41 18.33 6.36 12.68
CA TRP A 41 17.77 5.28 11.89
C TRP A 41 18.48 5.23 10.54
N ASN A 42 19.39 4.28 10.37
CA ASN A 42 20.15 4.07 9.13
C ASN A 42 19.24 3.50 8.00
N LEU A 43 18.30 4.32 7.52
CA LEU A 43 17.37 4.00 6.45
C LEU A 43 18.03 4.21 5.08
N PRO A 44 17.69 3.38 4.07
CA PRO A 44 18.11 3.61 2.69
C PRO A 44 17.65 4.99 2.17
N GLU A 45 18.44 5.61 1.28
CA GLU A 45 18.20 6.97 0.75
C GLU A 45 16.80 7.16 0.13
N ILE A 46 16.22 6.11 -0.46
CA ILE A 46 14.86 6.15 -1.04
C ILE A 46 13.80 6.61 -0.02
N TYR A 47 13.98 6.34 1.27
CA TYR A 47 13.06 6.78 2.32
C TYR A 47 13.02 8.30 2.42
N THR A 48 14.19 8.94 2.44
CA THR A 48 14.30 10.40 2.51
C THR A 48 13.71 11.06 1.27
N GLU A 49 13.99 10.50 0.09
CA GLU A 49 13.47 11.07 -1.16
C GLU A 49 11.96 10.88 -1.29
N TYR A 50 11.44 9.68 -0.99
CA TYR A 50 10.00 9.42 -1.01
C TYR A 50 9.24 10.30 0.01
N HIS A 51 9.85 10.58 1.18
CA HIS A 51 9.30 11.51 2.17
C HIS A 51 9.16 12.93 1.63
N ARG A 52 10.16 13.41 0.89
CA ARG A 52 10.12 14.73 0.22
C ARG A 52 9.02 14.76 -0.85
N LEU A 53 8.90 13.70 -1.64
CA LEU A 53 7.94 13.59 -2.74
C LEU A 53 6.49 13.52 -2.25
N ILE A 54 6.19 12.74 -1.20
CA ILE A 54 4.83 12.69 -0.63
C ILE A 54 4.41 14.01 0.01
N GLN A 55 5.34 14.75 0.61
CA GLN A 55 5.08 16.10 1.12
C GLN A 55 4.74 17.08 0.00
N ALA A 56 5.48 17.01 -1.12
CA ALA A 56 5.23 17.83 -2.30
C ALA A 56 3.90 17.47 -2.96
N HIS A 57 3.61 16.17 -3.13
CA HIS A 57 2.37 15.66 -3.72
C HIS A 57 1.13 16.14 -2.95
N LEU A 58 1.17 16.10 -1.61
CA LEU A 58 0.06 16.53 -0.77
C LEU A 58 0.01 18.05 -0.52
N GLY A 59 0.99 18.81 -1.01
CA GLY A 59 1.11 20.26 -0.76
C GLY A 59 1.23 20.63 0.73
N SER A 60 1.60 19.68 1.60
CA SER A 60 1.62 19.89 3.05
C SER A 60 2.65 19.01 3.72
N LYS A 61 3.71 19.64 4.24
CA LYS A 61 4.77 18.96 5.01
C LYS A 61 4.20 18.10 6.14
N SER A 62 3.25 18.63 6.91
CA SER A 62 2.67 17.89 8.05
C SER A 62 1.80 16.70 7.63
N LYS A 63 1.07 16.78 6.51
CA LYS A 63 0.26 15.66 6.03
C LYS A 63 1.16 14.58 5.42
N GLY A 64 2.11 14.96 4.55
CA GLY A 64 3.08 14.04 3.97
C GLY A 64 3.94 13.34 5.01
N THR A 65 4.39 14.04 6.05
CA THR A 65 5.12 13.39 7.15
C THR A 65 4.25 12.39 7.93
N ARG A 66 2.95 12.66 8.12
CA ARG A 66 2.06 11.70 8.80
C ARG A 66 1.89 10.42 7.98
N GLU A 67 1.63 10.55 6.68
CA GLU A 67 1.55 9.39 5.79
C GLU A 67 2.89 8.65 5.70
N PHE A 68 4.00 9.37 5.64
CA PHE A 68 5.33 8.76 5.63
C PHE A 68 5.62 7.99 6.93
N ILE A 69 5.20 8.49 8.09
CA ILE A 69 5.30 7.76 9.35
C ILE A 69 4.45 6.49 9.31
N ASP A 70 3.29 6.51 8.65
CA ASP A 70 2.47 5.31 8.46
C ASP A 70 3.17 4.29 7.55
N ILE A 71 3.90 4.74 6.52
CA ILE A 71 4.78 3.88 5.70
C ILE A 71 5.92 3.29 6.54
N LEU A 72 6.57 4.08 7.38
CA LEU A 72 7.65 3.59 8.26
C LEU A 72 7.17 2.48 9.21
N ARG A 73 5.92 2.56 9.69
CA ARG A 73 5.33 1.48 10.51
C ARG A 73 5.21 0.16 9.75
N LEU A 74 4.97 0.19 8.45
CA LEU A 74 4.91 -1.05 7.64
C LEU A 74 6.24 -1.80 7.64
N THR A 75 7.37 -1.11 7.89
CA THR A 75 8.67 -1.78 7.99
C THR A 75 8.80 -2.69 9.21
N GLU A 76 7.95 -2.52 10.24
CA GLU A 76 7.87 -3.39 11.42
C GLU A 76 7.40 -4.80 11.04
N GLU A 77 6.45 -4.90 10.09
CA GLU A 77 5.85 -6.16 9.64
C GLU A 77 6.55 -6.74 8.39
N TYR A 78 6.94 -5.89 7.43
CA TYR A 78 7.41 -6.33 6.11
C TYR A 78 8.93 -6.20 5.90
N SER A 79 9.68 -5.70 6.89
CA SER A 79 11.10 -5.33 6.83
C SER A 79 11.42 -4.09 5.97
N VAL A 80 12.46 -3.36 6.39
CA VAL A 80 13.00 -2.17 5.70
C VAL A 80 13.36 -2.42 4.22
N PRO A 81 14.08 -3.49 3.82
CA PRO A 81 14.45 -3.70 2.42
C PRO A 81 13.26 -3.98 1.50
N THR A 82 12.23 -4.69 1.99
CA THR A 82 11.01 -4.96 1.20
C THR A 82 10.28 -3.67 0.89
N ILE A 83 10.06 -2.82 1.90
CA ILE A 83 9.41 -1.52 1.70
C ILE A 83 10.26 -0.62 0.80
N ALA A 84 11.59 -0.61 0.97
CA ALA A 84 12.50 0.16 0.11
C ALA A 84 12.33 -0.19 -1.39
N ARG A 85 12.18 -1.48 -1.72
CA ARG A 85 11.93 -1.93 -3.10
C ARG A 85 10.60 -1.40 -3.64
N ILE A 86 9.54 -1.42 -2.82
CA ILE A 86 8.22 -0.90 -3.20
C ILE A 86 8.28 0.62 -3.43
N LEU A 87 8.97 1.36 -2.56
CA LEU A 87 9.13 2.81 -2.73
C LEU A 87 9.85 3.14 -4.05
N LYS A 88 10.91 2.40 -4.39
CA LYS A 88 11.60 2.55 -5.69
C LYS A 88 10.67 2.28 -6.89
N GLU A 89 9.83 1.25 -6.80
CA GLU A 89 8.88 0.92 -7.86
C GLU A 89 7.82 2.03 -8.03
N LEU A 90 7.31 2.58 -6.92
CA LEU A 90 6.31 3.64 -6.95
C LEU A 90 6.89 4.97 -7.41
N ASP A 91 8.13 5.27 -7.03
CA ASP A 91 8.88 6.44 -7.50
C ASP A 91 9.03 6.43 -9.02
N GLN A 92 9.40 5.29 -9.62
CA GLN A 92 9.44 5.11 -11.09
C GLN A 92 8.09 5.35 -11.76
N LYS A 93 6.99 5.12 -11.04
CA LYS A 93 5.61 5.32 -11.51
C LYS A 93 5.04 6.69 -11.13
N ASN A 94 5.83 7.56 -10.49
CA ASN A 94 5.41 8.86 -9.95
C ASN A 94 4.19 8.78 -9.00
N ARG A 95 4.16 7.74 -8.16
CA ARG A 95 3.07 7.48 -7.22
C ARG A 95 3.50 7.70 -5.78
N TYR A 96 2.84 8.62 -5.08
CA TYR A 96 3.25 9.10 -3.76
C TYR A 96 2.07 9.11 -2.78
N SER A 97 1.70 7.93 -2.28
CA SER A 97 0.65 7.79 -1.27
C SER A 97 0.86 6.55 -0.41
N TYR A 98 0.44 6.61 0.85
CA TYR A 98 0.34 5.42 1.69
C TYR A 98 -0.51 4.30 1.06
N GLN A 99 -1.61 4.65 0.38
CA GLN A 99 -2.50 3.66 -0.25
C GLN A 99 -1.81 2.91 -1.40
N ASP A 100 -0.90 3.58 -2.11
CA ASP A 100 -0.17 3.00 -3.23
C ASP A 100 0.81 1.93 -2.73
N VAL A 101 1.49 2.21 -1.60
CA VAL A 101 2.35 1.24 -0.91
C VAL A 101 1.55 0.03 -0.46
N LEU A 102 0.38 0.23 0.16
CA LEU A 102 -0.51 -0.86 0.56
C LEU A 102 -1.01 -1.68 -0.63
N SER A 103 -1.34 -1.04 -1.75
CA SER A 103 -1.80 -1.74 -2.96
C SER A 103 -0.72 -2.68 -3.49
N VAL A 104 0.53 -2.24 -3.56
CA VAL A 104 1.67 -3.08 -3.99
C VAL A 104 1.96 -4.19 -2.99
N LEU A 105 1.90 -3.91 -1.68
CA LEU A 105 2.05 -4.93 -0.63
C LEU A 105 0.98 -6.02 -0.72
N ARG A 106 -0.28 -5.62 -0.89
CA ARG A 106 -1.41 -6.55 -1.05
C ARG A 106 -1.25 -7.43 -2.28
N TYR A 107 -0.85 -6.85 -3.40
CA TYR A 107 -0.56 -7.61 -4.60
C TYR A 107 0.55 -8.65 -4.36
N GLN A 108 1.65 -8.27 -3.70
CA GLN A 108 2.76 -9.18 -3.43
C GLN A 108 2.39 -10.29 -2.45
N THR A 109 1.68 -9.98 -1.37
CA THR A 109 1.21 -10.97 -0.37
C THR A 109 0.17 -11.94 -0.92
N GLN A 110 -0.69 -11.50 -1.84
CA GLN A 110 -1.68 -12.34 -2.52
C GLN A 110 -1.09 -13.18 -3.66
N CYS A 111 0.05 -12.77 -4.23
CA CYS A 111 0.78 -13.61 -5.17
C CYS A 111 1.65 -14.68 -4.46
N THR A 112 2.09 -14.42 -3.22
CA THR A 112 2.88 -15.38 -2.41
C THR A 112 2.04 -16.30 -1.54
N THR A 113 0.89 -15.83 -1.07
CA THR A 113 -0.16 -16.69 -0.51
C THR A 113 -0.93 -17.16 -1.71
N GLY A 114 -0.49 -18.27 -2.32
CA GLY A 114 -0.93 -18.70 -3.63
C GLY A 114 -2.43 -18.54 -3.84
N THR A 115 -2.83 -18.43 -5.11
CA THR A 115 -4.19 -18.74 -5.55
C THR A 115 -4.66 -20.00 -4.82
N GLN A 116 -5.28 -19.83 -3.65
CA GLN A 116 -6.25 -20.77 -3.16
C GLN A 116 -7.38 -20.53 -4.14
N TYR A 117 -7.34 -21.31 -5.24
CA TYR A 117 -8.55 -21.79 -5.84
C TYR A 117 -9.49 -22.06 -4.67
N LEU A 118 -10.58 -21.29 -4.60
CA LEU A 118 -11.64 -21.58 -3.65
C LEU A 118 -11.92 -23.07 -3.87
N ALA A 119 -11.50 -23.91 -2.93
CA ALA A 119 -11.67 -25.34 -3.09
C ALA A 119 -13.16 -25.59 -3.32
N ASP A 120 -13.51 -26.51 -4.21
CA ASP A 120 -14.90 -26.75 -4.64
C ASP A 120 -15.88 -26.88 -3.46
N ASP A 121 -15.36 -27.32 -2.32
CA ASP A 121 -15.99 -27.39 -1.01
C ASP A 121 -16.53 -26.05 -0.48
N ILE A 122 -15.80 -24.92 -0.61
CA ILE A 122 -16.30 -23.59 -0.19
C ILE A 122 -17.34 -23.05 -1.18
N LEU A 123 -17.22 -23.35 -2.48
CA LEU A 123 -18.21 -22.97 -3.50
C LEU A 123 -19.56 -23.65 -3.28
N LYS A 124 -19.55 -24.90 -2.82
CA LYS A 124 -20.78 -25.63 -2.42
C LYS A 124 -21.39 -25.08 -1.14
N GLU A 125 -20.58 -24.65 -0.18
CA GLU A 125 -21.08 -24.15 1.11
C GLU A 125 -21.73 -22.76 1.00
N LEU A 126 -21.34 -21.95 -0.01
CA LEU A 126 -21.92 -20.62 -0.26
C LEU A 126 -23.22 -20.64 -1.09
N ASN A 127 -23.72 -21.81 -1.51
CA ASN A 127 -24.93 -21.96 -2.33
C ASN A 127 -25.01 -21.00 -3.54
N ILE A 128 -23.86 -20.73 -4.18
CA ILE A 128 -23.78 -19.91 -5.40
C ILE A 128 -23.97 -20.82 -6.63
N GLU A 129 -25.00 -21.66 -6.56
CA GLU A 129 -25.39 -22.57 -7.64
C GLU A 129 -26.33 -21.87 -8.63
N HIS A 130 -26.85 -20.69 -8.28
CA HIS A 130 -27.90 -19.99 -9.01
C HIS A 130 -27.62 -18.51 -9.29
N ILE A 131 -26.36 -18.12 -9.55
CA ILE A 131 -26.18 -16.92 -10.37
C ILE A 131 -26.28 -17.38 -11.81
N HIS A 132 -27.51 -17.38 -12.32
CA HIS A 132 -27.74 -17.30 -13.76
C HIS A 132 -27.07 -16.01 -14.22
N THR A 133 -25.80 -16.12 -14.63
CA THR A 133 -25.21 -15.14 -15.52
C THR A 133 -26.03 -15.27 -16.79
N THR A 134 -27.04 -14.42 -16.93
CA THR A 134 -27.61 -14.09 -18.22
C THR A 134 -26.47 -13.48 -19.02
N HIS A 135 -25.72 -14.35 -19.69
CA HIS A 135 -24.88 -13.97 -20.80
C HIS A 135 -25.85 -13.46 -21.87
N LEU A 136 -26.17 -12.17 -21.79
CA LEU A 136 -26.86 -11.46 -22.85
C LEU A 136 -25.87 -11.45 -24.03
N PRO A 137 -26.11 -12.22 -25.10
CA PRO A 137 -25.22 -12.17 -26.23
C PRO A 137 -25.31 -10.75 -26.83
N LEU A 138 -24.16 -10.17 -27.16
CA LEU A 138 -24.02 -8.80 -27.70
C LEU A 138 -24.90 -8.53 -28.95
N SER A 139 -25.44 -9.58 -29.58
CA SER A 139 -26.41 -9.54 -30.68
C SER A 139 -27.77 -8.88 -30.34
N GLU A 140 -28.17 -8.75 -29.07
CA GLU A 140 -29.43 -8.07 -28.71
C GLU A 140 -29.31 -6.54 -28.65
N TYR A 141 -28.09 -5.99 -28.49
CA TYR A 141 -27.90 -4.54 -28.37
C TYR A 141 -28.17 -3.79 -29.68
N ASP A 142 -27.91 -4.44 -30.83
CA ASP A 142 -28.18 -3.88 -32.15
C ASP A 142 -29.67 -3.62 -32.40
N SER A 143 -30.56 -4.35 -31.70
CA SER A 143 -32.01 -4.14 -31.82
C SER A 143 -32.52 -2.89 -31.07
N LEU A 144 -31.73 -2.32 -30.16
CA LEU A 144 -32.08 -1.09 -29.44
C LEU A 144 -31.68 0.19 -30.19
N LEU A 145 -30.85 0.08 -31.24
CA LEU A 145 -30.43 1.22 -32.07
C LEU A 145 -31.30 1.42 -33.33
N VAL A 146 -32.15 0.45 -33.69
CA VAL A 146 -32.95 0.52 -34.94
C VAL A 146 -34.33 1.17 -34.73
N LYS A 147 -34.83 1.28 -33.48
CA LYS A 147 -36.18 1.81 -33.22
C LYS A 147 -36.19 3.27 -32.75
N GLY A 148 -35.47 4.12 -33.48
CA GLY A 148 -35.45 5.58 -33.32
C GLY A 148 -35.67 6.27 -34.66
N GLY A 149 -36.83 6.07 -35.28
CA GLY A 149 -37.09 6.71 -36.57
C GLY A 149 -38.42 6.36 -37.24
N GLU A 150 -39.56 6.53 -36.55
CA GLU A 150 -40.86 6.79 -37.20
C GLU A 150 -41.71 7.71 -36.30
N ILE A 151 -41.49 9.02 -36.41
CA ILE A 151 -42.48 10.02 -36.00
C ILE A 151 -43.39 10.28 -37.20
N ASN A 152 -44.58 9.68 -37.19
CA ASN A 152 -45.70 10.08 -38.05
C ASN A 152 -46.52 11.14 -37.29
N GLY A 153 -46.69 12.32 -37.90
CA GLY A 153 -47.55 13.40 -37.41
C GLY A 153 -47.05 14.78 -37.79
#